data_AF-A0A956DVL0-F1
#
_entry.id   AF-A0A956DVL0-F1
#
_cell.length_a   1.000
_cell.length_b   1.000
_cell.length_c   1.000
_cell.angle_alpha   90.00
_cell.angle_beta   90.00
_cell.angle_gamma   90.00
#
_symmetry.space_group_name_H-M   'P 1'
#
loop_
_entity.id
_entity.type
_entity.pdbx_description
1 polymer ?
#
loop_
_entity_poly.entity_id
_entity_poly.type
_entity_poly.pdbx_seq_one_letter_code
_entity_poly.pdbx_strand_id
1 'polypeptide(L)'
;MIAAGRIPSPLPLLLALVPALALAPSACGSGEDESAASATTGAEASSGTSEATDTAAADPTGETAATTGTTSDGTATSAGTTSDGTTTSTGTTSDATTTSAGTTSTSGDDTTTTGGGLEIYDPDQDGPWSVLNLKGVAKAGGVDVPIDCYYPSDGPEPGPYPVVIVAHGFQLPASQYTSYVKRLASHGYVAVNADFQAGLFNPDHVAYAKQILAGVDWVAAQPGLDGIADPDNVGLTGHSLGGKISVLGAVMDPRVRASITLDPVDSSVMCDPQKCPDVSMMLPIDVPLGFVGETLDGMGGFMPCAPAADNFETFYANAATPSLKVHLLGANHVGFVDDVNTCGFACSFCNPASESNAVVNALSRAYVVAFFQRHLRGEVAYDDYLTGSQAQARYVTTGIATIESK
;
A
#
# COMPACT_ATOMS: atom_id res chain seq x y z
N MET A 1 51.81 -5.66 -55.72
CA MET A 1 51.90 -4.70 -54.61
C MET A 1 50.57 -3.96 -54.51
N ILE A 2 49.67 -4.43 -53.65
CA ILE A 2 48.46 -3.71 -53.23
C ILE A 2 48.41 -3.95 -51.71
N ALA A 3 48.70 -2.90 -50.94
CA ALA A 3 48.79 -2.94 -49.50
C ALA A 3 47.41 -2.71 -48.88
N ALA A 4 47.03 -3.60 -47.97
CA ALA A 4 45.81 -3.55 -47.19
C ALA A 4 45.83 -2.41 -46.16
N GLY A 5 44.80 -1.57 -46.15
CA GLY A 5 44.55 -0.56 -45.13
C GLY A 5 43.87 -1.18 -43.91
N ARG A 6 44.51 -1.06 -42.74
CA ARG A 6 43.96 -1.43 -41.42
C ARG A 6 43.00 -0.36 -40.92
N ILE A 7 41.83 -0.79 -40.48
CA ILE A 7 40.84 -0.01 -39.71
C ILE A 7 41.27 -0.04 -38.22
N PRO A 8 41.28 1.09 -37.49
CA PRO A 8 41.58 1.09 -36.06
C PRO A 8 40.32 0.76 -35.23
N SER A 9 40.46 -0.20 -34.31
CA SER A 9 39.46 -0.51 -33.27
C SER A 9 39.35 0.64 -32.25
N PRO A 10 38.16 0.92 -31.69
CA PRO A 10 38.02 1.87 -30.59
C PRO A 10 38.50 1.24 -29.27
N LEU A 11 39.33 2.00 -28.54
CA LEU A 11 39.76 1.74 -27.16
C LEU A 11 38.57 1.76 -26.19
N PRO A 12 38.58 0.94 -25.13
CA PRO A 12 37.58 1.01 -24.06
C PRO A 12 37.81 2.24 -23.18
N LEU A 13 36.74 3.00 -22.93
CA LEU A 13 36.73 4.16 -22.05
C LEU A 13 36.88 3.70 -20.58
N LEU A 14 37.86 4.27 -19.90
CA LEU A 14 38.23 4.00 -18.52
C LEU A 14 37.10 4.45 -17.57
N LEU A 15 36.59 3.52 -16.76
CA LEU A 15 35.62 3.76 -15.69
C LEU A 15 36.30 4.56 -14.57
N ALA A 16 35.82 5.76 -14.27
CA ALA A 16 36.30 6.55 -13.14
C ALA A 16 35.77 5.95 -11.81
N LEU A 17 36.70 5.54 -10.94
CA LEU A 17 36.42 5.15 -9.56
C LEU A 17 35.78 6.32 -8.79
N VAL A 18 34.61 6.10 -8.21
CA VAL A 18 34.07 6.91 -7.11
C VAL A 18 34.72 6.43 -5.80
N PRO A 19 35.26 7.31 -4.94
CA PRO A 19 35.88 6.88 -3.70
C PRO A 19 34.81 6.46 -2.68
N ALA A 20 35.00 5.28 -2.09
CA ALA A 20 34.25 4.80 -0.94
C ALA A 20 34.48 5.73 0.26
N LEU A 21 33.41 6.34 0.78
CA LEU A 21 33.44 7.08 2.03
C LEU A 21 33.10 6.13 3.17
N ALA A 22 34.07 5.88 4.04
CA ALA A 22 33.94 5.05 5.22
C ALA A 22 32.92 5.67 6.20
N LEU A 23 31.91 4.89 6.59
CA LEU A 23 31.07 5.19 7.74
C LEU A 23 31.88 4.96 9.03
N ALA A 24 32.02 6.00 9.84
CA ALA A 24 32.44 5.88 11.23
C ALA A 24 31.21 5.57 12.11
N PRO A 25 31.33 4.71 13.13
CA PRO A 25 30.23 4.41 14.04
C PRO A 25 30.01 5.57 15.03
N SER A 26 28.78 6.09 15.08
CA SER A 26 28.35 7.03 16.12
C SER A 26 28.25 6.31 17.45
N ALA A 27 29.14 6.67 18.38
CA ALA A 27 29.08 6.28 19.77
C ALA A 27 27.95 7.04 20.50
N CYS A 28 27.27 6.33 21.40
CA CYS A 28 26.37 6.87 22.40
C CYS A 28 27.00 8.06 23.15
N GLY A 29 26.35 9.22 23.12
CA GLY A 29 26.54 10.29 24.09
C GLY A 29 25.34 10.33 25.03
N SER A 30 25.51 9.74 26.22
CA SER A 30 24.61 9.95 27.37
C SER A 30 24.85 11.35 27.95
N GLY A 31 23.77 12.00 28.36
CA GLY A 31 23.79 13.33 28.96
C GLY A 31 24.50 13.39 30.31
N GLU A 32 24.84 14.62 30.70
CA GLU A 32 25.17 15.01 32.06
C GLU A 32 24.19 16.11 32.50
N ASP A 33 23.50 15.81 33.60
CA ASP A 33 22.62 16.67 34.41
C ASP A 33 23.45 17.56 35.37
N GLU A 34 22.89 18.70 35.78
CA GLU A 34 23.31 19.41 37.00
C GLU A 34 22.28 19.30 38.14
N SER A 35 22.75 18.68 39.23
CA SER A 35 22.37 18.86 40.65
C SER A 35 21.01 18.28 41.12
N ALA A 36 20.88 17.59 42.27
CA ALA A 36 21.69 17.62 43.48
C ALA A 36 21.49 16.37 44.38
N ALA A 37 22.52 16.12 45.20
CA ALA A 37 22.52 15.59 46.57
C ALA A 37 22.36 14.07 46.86
N SER A 38 23.46 13.54 47.43
CA SER A 38 23.53 12.78 48.69
C SER A 38 23.94 11.29 48.64
N ALA A 39 25.25 11.11 48.78
CA ALA A 39 25.92 10.31 49.81
C ALA A 39 25.98 8.75 49.75
N THR A 40 27.24 8.31 49.66
CA THR A 40 27.93 7.23 50.43
C THR A 40 27.84 5.74 50.03
N THR A 41 29.00 5.27 49.54
CA THR A 41 29.83 4.10 49.99
C THR A 41 29.52 2.66 49.56
N GLY A 42 30.59 1.99 49.10
CA GLY A 42 30.83 0.53 49.17
C GLY A 42 30.87 -0.15 47.80
N ALA A 43 31.97 -0.15 47.05
CA ALA A 43 33.21 -0.93 47.20
C ALA A 43 33.12 -2.40 46.71
N GLU A 44 34.05 -2.69 45.79
CA GLU A 44 34.73 -3.97 45.51
C GLU A 44 34.20 -4.89 44.38
N ALA A 45 35.19 -5.37 43.64
CA ALA A 45 35.15 -6.02 42.34
C ALA A 45 35.17 -7.56 42.43
N SER A 46 34.94 -8.23 41.29
CA SER A 46 36.00 -8.95 40.56
C SER A 46 35.49 -10.21 39.83
N SER A 47 35.75 -10.21 38.52
CA SER A 47 36.28 -11.29 37.66
C SER A 47 35.62 -12.69 37.60
N GLY A 48 35.43 -13.17 36.36
CA GLY A 48 35.38 -14.60 36.06
C GLY A 48 34.99 -14.95 34.62
N THR A 49 35.95 -14.91 33.70
CA THR A 49 35.92 -15.49 32.34
C THR A 49 35.98 -17.02 32.36
N SER A 50 35.28 -17.69 31.44
CA SER A 50 35.85 -18.78 30.60
C SER A 50 34.88 -19.25 29.51
N GLU A 51 35.38 -19.29 28.27
CA GLU A 51 34.84 -20.05 27.12
C GLU A 51 35.03 -21.57 27.29
N ALA A 52 34.19 -22.38 26.63
CA ALA A 52 34.63 -23.51 25.80
C ALA A 52 33.46 -24.15 25.04
N THR A 53 33.74 -24.42 23.76
CA THR A 53 33.02 -25.14 22.71
C THR A 53 32.92 -26.66 22.93
N ASP A 54 31.89 -27.33 22.38
CA ASP A 54 32.13 -28.47 21.47
C ASP A 54 30.89 -28.86 20.62
N THR A 55 31.21 -29.53 19.51
CA THR A 55 30.41 -29.92 18.35
C THR A 55 29.93 -31.37 18.40
N ALA A 56 28.90 -31.71 17.61
CA ALA A 56 28.87 -32.80 16.60
C ALA A 56 27.52 -33.54 16.47
N ALA A 57 27.21 -33.86 15.22
CA ALA A 57 25.99 -34.43 14.66
C ALA A 57 25.92 -35.97 14.69
N ALA A 58 24.74 -36.55 14.46
CA ALA A 58 24.48 -37.58 13.42
C ALA A 58 23.02 -38.11 13.45
N ASP A 59 22.41 -38.12 12.27
CA ASP A 59 21.25 -38.92 11.83
C ASP A 59 21.73 -40.34 11.40
N PRO A 60 20.86 -41.37 11.34
CA PRO A 60 20.45 -41.83 10.00
C PRO A 60 19.03 -42.44 9.86
N THR A 61 18.34 -42.02 8.80
CA THR A 61 17.58 -42.77 7.75
C THR A 61 16.98 -44.17 7.98
N GLY A 62 15.73 -44.37 7.52
CA GLY A 62 15.17 -45.67 7.11
C GLY A 62 13.72 -45.63 6.58
N GLU A 63 13.53 -45.84 5.28
CA GLU A 63 12.27 -45.93 4.50
C GLU A 63 11.36 -47.13 4.87
N THR A 64 10.05 -47.03 4.58
CA THR A 64 9.34 -47.91 3.60
C THR A 64 7.88 -47.48 3.37
N ALA A 65 7.38 -47.86 2.19
CA ALA A 65 6.24 -47.31 1.48
C ALA A 65 4.88 -48.02 1.69
N ALA A 66 3.83 -47.24 1.38
CA ALA A 66 2.47 -47.51 0.88
C ALA A 66 1.92 -48.95 0.77
N THR A 67 0.63 -49.11 1.16
CA THR A 67 -0.37 -49.82 0.34
C THR A 67 -1.81 -49.34 0.63
N THR A 68 -2.57 -49.18 -0.46
CA THR A 68 -4.05 -49.08 -0.69
C THR A 68 -4.97 -49.64 0.41
N GLY A 69 -6.17 -49.13 0.72
CA GLY A 69 -7.27 -48.59 -0.10
C GLY A 69 -8.53 -49.46 0.09
N THR A 70 -9.71 -48.84 0.27
CA THR A 70 -11.09 -49.30 -0.09
C THR A 70 -12.19 -49.12 1.01
N THR A 71 -13.27 -48.42 0.63
CA THR A 71 -14.68 -48.37 1.13
C THR A 71 -14.95 -47.80 2.53
N SER A 72 -15.95 -46.94 2.76
CA SER A 72 -17.35 -47.03 2.31
C SER A 72 -18.08 -45.67 2.42
N ASP A 73 -18.93 -45.38 1.44
CA ASP A 73 -19.99 -44.36 1.50
C ASP A 73 -21.06 -44.73 2.54
N GLY A 74 -21.59 -43.72 3.23
CA GLY A 74 -22.69 -43.84 4.17
C GLY A 74 -23.52 -42.55 4.22
N THR A 75 -24.54 -42.49 3.37
CA THR A 75 -25.62 -41.50 3.36
C THR A 75 -26.37 -41.47 4.70
N ALA A 76 -26.60 -40.28 5.26
CA ALA A 76 -27.71 -40.05 6.19
C ALA A 76 -28.24 -38.61 6.07
N THR A 77 -29.37 -38.50 5.37
CA THR A 77 -30.30 -37.39 5.39
C THR A 77 -31.01 -37.33 6.74
N SER A 78 -31.19 -36.16 7.33
CA SER A 78 -32.38 -35.90 8.16
C SER A 78 -32.73 -34.42 8.15
N ALA A 79 -33.88 -34.13 7.54
CA ALA A 79 -34.64 -32.92 7.75
C ALA A 79 -35.29 -32.93 9.15
N GLY A 80 -35.44 -31.76 9.75
CA GLY A 80 -36.19 -31.55 10.99
C GLY A 80 -36.81 -30.15 10.97
N THR A 81 -38.11 -30.12 10.71
CA THR A 81 -39.00 -28.95 10.70
C THR A 81 -39.46 -28.56 12.12
N THR A 82 -40.13 -27.40 12.19
CA THR A 82 -40.98 -26.82 13.27
C THR A 82 -40.25 -25.92 14.26
N SER A 83 -40.79 -24.82 14.78
CA SER A 83 -41.97 -23.98 14.49
C SER A 83 -41.88 -22.74 15.38
N ASP A 84 -42.51 -21.65 14.95
CA ASP A 84 -43.10 -20.51 15.67
C ASP A 84 -42.62 -20.08 17.07
N GLY A 85 -42.44 -18.76 17.20
CA GLY A 85 -42.38 -18.07 18.49
C GLY A 85 -42.35 -16.56 18.37
N THR A 86 -43.49 -15.95 18.00
CA THR A 86 -43.73 -14.51 18.21
C THR A 86 -43.88 -14.23 19.70
N THR A 87 -43.07 -13.31 20.24
CA THR A 87 -43.38 -12.63 21.50
C THR A 87 -43.11 -11.14 21.38
N THR A 88 -44.21 -10.39 21.34
CA THR A 88 -44.30 -8.96 21.67
C THR A 88 -44.01 -8.77 23.16
N SER A 89 -43.24 -7.74 23.52
CA SER A 89 -43.33 -7.15 24.85
C SER A 89 -43.28 -5.63 24.77
N THR A 90 -44.28 -5.03 25.37
CA THR A 90 -44.55 -3.59 25.53
C THR A 90 -44.12 -3.12 26.92
N GLY A 91 -43.73 -1.84 27.01
CA GLY A 91 -43.71 -1.04 28.25
C GLY A 91 -42.30 -0.87 28.84
N THR A 92 -41.90 0.28 29.39
CA THR A 92 -42.67 1.46 29.82
C THR A 92 -41.70 2.63 29.98
N THR A 93 -42.26 3.82 29.79
CA THR A 93 -41.80 5.18 30.08
C THR A 93 -40.84 5.37 31.28
N SER A 94 -39.90 6.31 31.14
CA SER A 94 -39.59 7.26 32.20
C SER A 94 -39.12 8.58 31.59
N ASP A 95 -39.88 9.62 31.93
CA ASP A 95 -39.72 11.02 31.58
C ASP A 95 -38.80 11.68 32.63
N ALA A 96 -37.82 12.46 32.19
CA ALA A 96 -37.07 13.37 33.05
C ALA A 96 -36.60 14.57 32.23
N THR A 97 -37.41 15.62 32.32
CA THR A 97 -37.11 17.01 32.00
C THR A 97 -35.84 17.47 32.72
N THR A 98 -34.95 18.28 32.10
CA THR A 98 -34.71 19.71 32.44
C THR A 98 -33.65 20.36 31.52
N THR A 99 -34.05 21.48 30.91
CA THR A 99 -33.32 22.72 30.55
C THR A 99 -32.17 22.75 29.55
N SER A 100 -32.45 23.52 28.49
CA SER A 100 -31.58 24.13 27.49
C SER A 100 -30.52 25.10 28.04
N ALA A 101 -29.41 25.18 27.31
CA ALA A 101 -28.76 26.44 26.95
C ALA A 101 -28.32 26.34 25.48
N GLY A 102 -28.86 27.23 24.63
CA GLY A 102 -28.61 27.23 23.20
C GLY A 102 -27.34 27.98 22.82
N THR A 103 -26.80 27.64 21.65
CA THR A 103 -26.16 28.62 20.76
C THR A 103 -26.38 28.16 19.31
N THR A 104 -27.22 28.94 18.63
CA THR A 104 -27.40 29.19 17.18
C THR A 104 -26.57 28.36 16.19
N SER A 105 -27.25 27.48 15.44
CA SER A 105 -26.82 27.06 14.10
C SER A 105 -27.93 27.42 13.12
N THR A 106 -27.56 28.20 12.11
CA THR A 106 -28.43 28.67 11.03
C THR A 106 -28.80 27.51 10.10
N SER A 107 -30.10 27.39 9.81
CA SER A 107 -30.74 26.35 9.01
C SER A 107 -30.62 26.57 7.49
N GLY A 108 -30.69 25.44 6.76
CA GLY A 108 -30.95 25.30 5.31
C GLY A 108 -30.12 24.14 4.77
N ASP A 109 -30.65 23.01 4.29
CA ASP A 109 -31.96 22.67 3.73
C ASP A 109 -32.26 21.19 4.07
N ASP A 110 -33.51 20.92 4.47
CA ASP A 110 -34.01 19.59 4.85
C ASP A 110 -34.71 18.97 3.64
N THR A 111 -34.01 18.08 2.95
CA THR A 111 -34.63 17.04 2.14
C THR A 111 -34.46 15.70 2.84
N THR A 112 -35.40 15.44 3.74
CA THR A 112 -35.73 14.12 4.26
C THR A 112 -36.13 13.19 3.11
N THR A 113 -35.15 12.44 2.59
CA THR A 113 -35.42 11.26 1.77
C THR A 113 -35.37 10.05 2.69
N THR A 114 -36.55 9.55 3.07
CA THR A 114 -36.69 8.24 3.70
C THR A 114 -36.42 7.17 2.64
N GLY A 115 -35.16 6.75 2.54
CA GLY A 115 -34.70 5.60 1.78
C GLY A 115 -33.36 5.16 2.37
N GLY A 116 -33.23 3.88 2.73
CA GLY A 116 -31.99 3.32 3.28
C GLY A 116 -30.87 3.28 2.24
N GLY A 117 -30.34 4.44 1.88
CA GLY A 117 -29.09 4.60 1.14
C GLY A 117 -27.96 4.83 2.14
N LEU A 118 -26.84 4.15 1.94
CA LEU A 118 -25.61 4.40 2.68
C LEU A 118 -25.20 5.87 2.46
N GLU A 119 -24.86 6.55 3.55
CA GLU A 119 -24.30 7.91 3.47
C GLU A 119 -22.98 7.84 2.69
N ILE A 120 -22.88 8.61 1.60
CA ILE A 120 -21.67 8.64 0.78
C ILE A 120 -20.71 9.66 1.36
N TYR A 121 -19.63 9.16 1.95
CA TYR A 121 -18.58 10.00 2.52
C TYR A 121 -17.64 10.49 1.44
N ASP A 122 -17.41 11.80 1.41
CA ASP A 122 -16.54 12.45 0.43
C ASP A 122 -15.11 11.88 0.53
N PRO A 123 -14.58 11.25 -0.53
CA PRO A 123 -13.24 10.64 -0.51
C PRO A 123 -12.11 11.67 -0.38
N ASP A 124 -12.37 12.96 -0.62
CA ASP A 124 -11.40 14.05 -0.44
C ASP A 124 -11.25 14.47 1.04
N GLN A 125 -12.18 14.03 1.89
CA GLN A 125 -12.14 14.24 3.34
C GLN A 125 -11.83 12.95 4.10
N ASP A 126 -11.42 13.08 5.36
CA ASP A 126 -11.36 11.92 6.25
C ASP A 126 -12.78 11.42 6.50
N GLY A 127 -12.96 10.11 6.47
CA GLY A 127 -14.26 9.51 6.75
C GLY A 127 -14.54 9.44 8.26
N PRO A 128 -15.75 9.02 8.65
CA PRO A 128 -16.22 9.05 10.03
C PRO A 128 -15.67 7.93 10.93
N TRP A 129 -14.86 7.00 10.41
CA TRP A 129 -14.33 5.91 11.23
C TRP A 129 -13.23 6.41 12.16
N SER A 130 -13.29 5.99 13.43
CA SER A 130 -12.19 6.16 14.36
C SER A 130 -11.07 5.18 14.01
N VAL A 131 -9.83 5.66 14.00
CA VAL A 131 -8.67 4.89 13.51
C VAL A 131 -7.71 4.57 14.66
N LEU A 132 -7.29 3.31 14.72
CA LEU A 132 -6.16 2.85 15.54
C LEU A 132 -4.97 2.45 14.66
N ASN A 133 -3.81 2.31 15.30
CA ASN A 133 -2.57 1.90 14.66
C ASN A 133 -1.95 0.68 15.35
N LEU A 134 -1.37 -0.21 14.56
CA LEU A 134 -0.62 -1.37 15.00
C LEU A 134 0.61 -1.55 14.11
N LYS A 135 1.76 -1.80 14.73
CA LYS A 135 3.02 -2.08 14.02
C LYS A 135 3.41 -3.54 14.17
N GLY A 136 4.09 -4.07 13.17
CA GLY A 136 4.53 -5.46 13.15
C GLY A 136 5.66 -5.71 12.16
N VAL A 137 5.95 -6.98 11.94
CA VAL A 137 6.94 -7.44 10.96
C VAL A 137 6.39 -8.67 10.28
N ALA A 138 6.17 -8.59 8.97
CA ALA A 138 5.91 -9.74 8.13
C ALA A 138 7.23 -10.42 7.72
N LYS A 139 7.17 -11.70 7.35
CA LYS A 139 8.34 -12.47 6.87
C LYS A 139 8.07 -12.95 5.46
N ALA A 140 8.98 -12.65 4.53
CA ALA A 140 8.88 -13.13 3.15
C ALA A 140 10.27 -13.34 2.57
N GLY A 141 10.50 -14.49 1.92
CA GLY A 141 11.78 -14.74 1.22
C GLY A 141 13.02 -14.66 2.11
N GLY A 142 12.90 -14.91 3.42
CA GLY A 142 13.99 -14.81 4.39
C GLY A 142 14.32 -13.39 4.85
N VAL A 143 13.49 -12.39 4.49
CA VAL A 143 13.65 -11.01 4.94
C VAL A 143 12.51 -10.57 5.86
N ASP A 144 12.83 -9.58 6.69
CA ASP A 144 11.89 -8.87 7.55
C ASP A 144 11.29 -7.70 6.78
N VAL A 145 9.97 -7.64 6.76
CA VAL A 145 9.18 -6.57 6.13
C VAL A 145 8.46 -5.82 7.24
N PRO A 146 8.96 -4.64 7.68
CA PRO A 146 8.25 -3.80 8.64
C PRO A 146 6.84 -3.45 8.17
N ILE A 147 5.89 -3.48 9.11
CA ILE A 147 4.47 -3.21 8.88
C ILE A 147 4.03 -2.04 9.75
N ASP A 148 3.36 -1.06 9.12
CA ASP A 148 2.61 0.00 9.80
C ASP A 148 1.15 -0.04 9.34
N CYS A 149 0.27 -0.57 10.20
CA CYS A 149 -1.12 -0.87 9.91
C CYS A 149 -2.05 0.13 10.61
N TYR A 150 -2.98 0.71 9.86
CA TYR A 150 -4.06 1.56 10.36
C TYR A 150 -5.38 0.88 10.10
N TYR A 151 -6.28 0.85 11.09
CA TYR A 151 -7.54 0.12 10.97
C TYR A 151 -8.66 0.81 11.73
N PRO A 152 -9.93 0.58 11.35
CA PRO A 152 -11.06 1.18 12.02
C PRO A 152 -11.30 0.49 13.36
N SER A 153 -11.41 1.26 14.44
CA SER A 153 -11.82 0.76 15.77
C SER A 153 -13.30 0.94 16.07
N ASP A 154 -13.92 1.92 15.41
CA ASP A 154 -15.34 2.22 15.48
C ASP A 154 -15.76 2.98 14.22
N GLY A 155 -17.05 2.97 13.90
CA GLY A 155 -17.59 3.72 12.77
C GLY A 155 -19.02 3.31 12.39
N PRO A 156 -19.58 3.95 11.35
CA PRO A 156 -20.99 3.79 10.98
C PRO A 156 -21.35 2.36 10.54
N GLU A 157 -20.42 1.68 9.87
CA GLU A 157 -20.61 0.31 9.41
C GLU A 157 -19.58 -0.61 10.09
N PRO A 158 -20.04 -1.71 10.72
CA PRO A 158 -19.13 -2.68 11.33
C PRO A 158 -18.36 -3.46 10.25
N GLY A 159 -17.18 -3.97 10.63
CA GLY A 159 -16.38 -4.86 9.79
C GLY A 159 -16.99 -6.27 9.58
N PRO A 160 -16.25 -7.21 8.97
CA PRO A 160 -14.84 -7.08 8.63
C PRO A 160 -14.59 -6.14 7.44
N TYR A 161 -13.46 -5.42 7.48
CA TYR A 161 -13.09 -4.41 6.50
C TYR A 161 -12.07 -4.96 5.49
N PRO A 162 -12.17 -4.62 4.20
CA PRO A 162 -11.19 -5.03 3.19
C PRO A 162 -9.77 -4.57 3.56
N VAL A 163 -8.77 -5.36 3.19
CA VAL A 163 -7.35 -5.06 3.43
C VAL A 163 -6.76 -4.31 2.25
N VAL A 164 -6.06 -3.22 2.48
CA VAL A 164 -5.35 -2.48 1.43
C VAL A 164 -3.87 -2.35 1.76
N ILE A 165 -2.99 -2.83 0.88
CA ILE A 165 -1.54 -2.62 1.01
C ILE A 165 -1.12 -1.42 0.15
N VAL A 166 -0.36 -0.50 0.74
CA VAL A 166 0.25 0.66 0.08
C VAL A 166 1.75 0.41 -0.04
N ALA A 167 2.23 0.26 -1.28
CA ALA A 167 3.62 0.00 -1.59
C ALA A 167 4.39 1.29 -1.94
N HIS A 168 5.53 1.51 -1.30
CA HIS A 168 6.36 2.69 -1.55
C HIS A 168 7.14 2.62 -2.88
N GLY A 169 7.55 3.78 -3.39
CA GLY A 169 8.48 3.88 -4.52
C GLY A 169 9.92 3.46 -4.17
N PHE A 170 10.76 3.35 -5.20
CA PHE A 170 12.15 2.92 -5.07
C PHE A 170 12.95 3.86 -4.16
N GLN A 171 13.59 3.29 -3.13
CA GLN A 171 14.38 4.02 -2.12
C GLN A 171 13.61 5.11 -1.35
N LEU A 172 12.29 5.09 -1.38
CA LEU A 172 11.44 5.95 -0.57
C LEU A 172 11.02 5.21 0.70
N PRO A 173 11.01 5.86 1.87
CA PRO A 173 10.54 5.20 3.08
C PRO A 173 9.01 5.06 3.04
N ALA A 174 8.50 3.93 3.54
CA ALA A 174 7.06 3.67 3.61
C ALA A 174 6.27 4.76 4.37
N SER A 175 6.92 5.48 5.30
CA SER A 175 6.32 6.61 6.02
C SER A 175 5.85 7.77 5.13
N GLN A 176 6.37 7.89 3.90
CA GLN A 176 5.92 8.91 2.94
C GLN A 176 4.53 8.64 2.35
N TYR A 177 3.85 7.57 2.78
CA TYR A 177 2.49 7.22 2.36
C TYR A 177 1.55 7.04 3.56
N THR A 178 1.93 7.60 4.72
CA THR A 178 1.14 7.49 5.95
C THR A 178 -0.24 8.15 5.79
N SER A 179 -0.32 9.24 5.03
CA SER A 179 -1.60 9.91 4.79
C SER A 179 -2.59 9.05 3.98
N TYR A 180 -2.10 8.20 3.07
CA TYR A 180 -2.94 7.26 2.30
C TYR A 180 -3.54 6.18 3.20
N VAL A 181 -2.74 5.52 4.03
CA VAL A 181 -3.24 4.47 4.93
C VAL A 181 -4.19 5.03 6.00
N LYS A 182 -3.94 6.24 6.50
CA LYS A 182 -4.86 6.92 7.43
C LYS A 182 -6.18 7.28 6.77
N ARG A 183 -6.13 7.82 5.54
CA ARG A 183 -7.33 8.15 4.77
C ARG A 183 -8.15 6.90 4.45
N LEU A 184 -7.51 5.80 4.06
CA LEU A 184 -8.20 4.53 3.84
C LEU A 184 -8.82 3.99 5.15
N ALA A 185 -8.07 3.99 6.25
CA ALA A 185 -8.60 3.53 7.53
C ALA A 185 -9.79 4.36 8.02
N SER A 186 -9.78 5.68 7.78
CA SER A 186 -10.93 6.53 8.11
C SER A 186 -12.14 6.32 7.19
N HIS A 187 -12.02 5.53 6.12
CA HIS A 187 -13.10 5.12 5.21
C HIS A 187 -13.45 3.61 5.32
N GLY A 188 -13.05 2.97 6.42
CA GLY A 188 -13.44 1.58 6.68
C GLY A 188 -12.60 0.54 5.95
N TYR A 189 -11.26 0.70 5.97
CA TYR A 189 -10.29 -0.27 5.46
C TYR A 189 -9.24 -0.62 6.50
N VAL A 190 -8.75 -1.86 6.50
CA VAL A 190 -7.49 -2.19 7.18
C VAL A 190 -6.35 -1.87 6.21
N ALA A 191 -5.69 -0.73 6.41
CA ALA A 191 -4.73 -0.18 5.47
C ALA A 191 -3.29 -0.31 6.01
N VAL A 192 -2.39 -0.82 5.17
CA VAL A 192 -1.06 -1.26 5.59
C VAL A 192 0.02 -0.65 4.70
N ASN A 193 0.98 0.01 5.31
CA ASN A 193 2.28 0.27 4.68
C ASN A 193 3.18 -0.94 4.91
N ALA A 194 3.58 -1.61 3.83
CA ALA A 194 4.56 -2.70 3.87
C ALA A 194 5.91 -2.17 3.33
N ASP A 195 6.92 -2.13 4.20
CA ASP A 195 8.25 -1.61 3.88
C ASP A 195 9.12 -2.70 3.24
N PHE A 196 8.87 -2.95 1.95
CA PHE A 196 9.56 -4.00 1.19
C PHE A 196 10.99 -3.58 0.84
N GLN A 197 11.90 -4.54 0.74
CA GLN A 197 13.33 -4.30 0.59
C GLN A 197 13.71 -3.98 -0.86
N ALA A 198 13.37 -2.78 -1.33
CA ALA A 198 13.72 -2.22 -2.64
C ALA A 198 15.23 -1.89 -2.75
N GLY A 199 16.08 -2.92 -2.74
CA GLY A 199 17.53 -2.79 -2.74
C GLY A 199 18.11 -2.21 -4.04
N LEU A 200 19.24 -1.50 -3.90
CA LEU A 200 20.00 -0.93 -5.02
C LEU A 200 20.65 -1.98 -5.95
N PHE A 201 20.94 -3.15 -5.42
CA PHE A 201 21.72 -4.19 -6.11
C PHE A 201 20.90 -5.47 -6.25
N ASN A 202 20.97 -6.10 -7.43
CA ASN A 202 20.26 -7.34 -7.76
C ASN A 202 18.74 -7.23 -7.47
N PRO A 203 18.04 -6.28 -8.12
CA PRO A 203 16.61 -6.09 -7.91
C PRO A 203 15.83 -7.37 -8.23
N ASP A 204 14.75 -7.58 -7.47
CA ASP A 204 13.86 -8.73 -7.62
C ASP A 204 12.42 -8.30 -7.35
N HIS A 205 11.76 -7.83 -8.40
CA HIS A 205 10.40 -7.30 -8.31
C HIS A 205 9.38 -8.41 -7.96
N VAL A 206 9.63 -9.65 -8.37
CA VAL A 206 8.82 -10.81 -7.93
C VAL A 206 8.96 -11.03 -6.42
N ALA A 207 10.16 -10.90 -5.86
CA ALA A 207 10.35 -10.95 -4.41
C ALA A 207 9.68 -9.76 -3.70
N TYR A 208 9.73 -8.56 -4.27
CA TYR A 208 9.04 -7.38 -3.71
C TYR A 208 7.52 -7.56 -3.69
N ALA A 209 6.93 -8.12 -4.74
CA ALA A 209 5.52 -8.46 -4.78
C ALA A 209 5.15 -9.47 -3.67
N LYS A 210 5.96 -10.50 -3.46
CA LYS A 210 5.76 -11.44 -2.35
C LYS A 210 5.87 -10.77 -0.97
N GLN A 211 6.73 -9.77 -0.84
CA GLN A 211 6.89 -9.03 0.42
C GLN A 211 5.67 -8.17 0.75
N ILE A 212 5.07 -7.49 -0.23
CA ILE A 212 3.82 -6.74 0.00
C ILE A 212 2.65 -7.68 0.28
N LEU A 213 2.58 -8.84 -0.39
CA LEU A 213 1.55 -9.86 -0.15
C LEU A 213 1.68 -10.52 1.23
N ALA A 214 2.90 -10.67 1.75
CA ALA A 214 3.10 -11.10 3.13
C ALA A 214 2.56 -10.11 4.16
N GLY A 215 2.32 -8.83 3.79
CA GLY A 215 1.57 -7.88 4.60
C GLY A 215 0.10 -8.30 4.77
N VAL A 216 -0.52 -8.85 3.72
CA VAL A 216 -1.88 -9.43 3.80
C VAL A 216 -1.89 -10.63 4.73
N ASP A 217 -0.91 -11.53 4.59
CA ASP A 217 -0.78 -12.71 5.45
C ASP A 217 -0.53 -12.34 6.91
N TRP A 218 0.25 -11.27 7.15
CA TRP A 218 0.46 -10.73 8.49
C TRP A 218 -0.85 -10.21 9.08
N VAL A 219 -1.66 -9.47 8.33
CA VAL A 219 -2.99 -9.01 8.78
C VAL A 219 -3.88 -10.21 9.14
N ALA A 220 -3.93 -11.22 8.28
CA ALA A 220 -4.74 -12.42 8.49
C ALA A 220 -4.34 -13.22 9.74
N ALA A 221 -3.07 -13.15 10.14
CA ALA A 221 -2.54 -13.86 11.30
C ALA A 221 -2.52 -13.02 12.59
N GLN A 222 -2.92 -11.75 12.53
CA GLN A 222 -2.77 -10.81 13.63
C GLN A 222 -3.98 -10.85 14.57
N PRO A 223 -3.86 -11.34 15.83
CA PRO A 223 -5.02 -11.58 16.69
C PRO A 223 -5.82 -10.31 17.03
N GLY A 224 -5.17 -9.15 17.00
CA GLY A 224 -5.83 -7.85 17.22
C GLY A 224 -6.70 -7.39 16.06
N LEU A 225 -6.67 -8.08 14.92
CA LEU A 225 -7.44 -7.81 13.71
C LEU A 225 -8.46 -8.92 13.40
N ASP A 226 -8.55 -9.95 14.25
CA ASP A 226 -9.51 -11.04 14.12
C ASP A 226 -10.95 -10.49 14.15
N GLY A 227 -11.71 -10.74 13.09
CA GLY A 227 -13.07 -10.21 12.91
C GLY A 227 -13.15 -8.73 12.56
N ILE A 228 -12.01 -8.02 12.52
CA ILE A 228 -11.91 -6.63 12.03
C ILE A 228 -11.48 -6.61 10.55
N ALA A 229 -10.54 -7.47 10.15
CA ALA A 229 -10.03 -7.53 8.78
C ALA A 229 -10.72 -8.61 7.94
N ASP A 230 -10.90 -8.35 6.65
CA ASP A 230 -11.23 -9.32 5.61
C ASP A 230 -10.01 -9.50 4.68
N PRO A 231 -9.08 -10.43 5.01
CA PRO A 231 -7.89 -10.65 4.22
C PRO A 231 -8.14 -11.40 2.89
N ASP A 232 -9.39 -11.82 2.61
CA ASP A 232 -9.79 -12.43 1.33
C ASP A 232 -10.41 -11.40 0.36
N ASN A 233 -10.50 -10.13 0.77
CA ASN A 233 -10.92 -8.99 -0.05
C ASN A 233 -9.84 -7.90 -0.03
N VAL A 234 -8.88 -8.01 -0.96
CA VAL A 234 -7.66 -7.19 -0.93
C VAL A 234 -7.62 -6.15 -2.05
N GLY A 235 -7.23 -4.93 -1.70
CA GLY A 235 -6.77 -3.90 -2.63
C GLY A 235 -5.26 -3.73 -2.58
N LEU A 236 -4.63 -3.49 -3.72
CA LEU A 236 -3.22 -3.08 -3.77
C LEU A 236 -3.09 -1.70 -4.39
N THR A 237 -2.28 -0.84 -3.79
CA THR A 237 -1.91 0.46 -4.36
C THR A 237 -0.44 0.71 -4.10
N GLY A 238 0.14 1.67 -4.80
CA GLY A 238 1.53 2.01 -4.61
C GLY A 238 2.02 3.03 -5.61
N HIS A 239 3.15 3.63 -5.28
CA HIS A 239 3.74 4.70 -6.07
C HIS A 239 4.97 4.23 -6.84
N SER A 240 5.13 4.65 -8.11
CA SER A 240 6.34 4.39 -8.89
C SER A 240 6.61 2.89 -9.03
N LEU A 241 7.79 2.40 -8.62
CA LEU A 241 8.07 0.98 -8.47
C LEU A 241 6.98 0.27 -7.65
N GLY A 242 6.54 0.84 -6.53
CA GLY A 242 5.45 0.29 -5.72
C GLY A 242 4.15 0.12 -6.50
N GLY A 243 3.85 1.00 -7.46
CA GLY A 243 2.71 0.85 -8.36
C GLY A 243 2.84 -0.39 -9.26
N LYS A 244 4.00 -0.58 -9.89
CA LYS A 244 4.32 -1.80 -10.63
C LYS A 244 4.19 -3.05 -9.75
N ILE A 245 4.77 -3.01 -8.55
CA ILE A 245 4.74 -4.13 -7.60
C ILE A 245 3.29 -4.44 -7.18
N SER A 246 2.43 -3.44 -7.02
CA SER A 246 1.01 -3.63 -6.69
C SER A 246 0.22 -4.28 -7.83
N VAL A 247 0.48 -3.94 -9.10
CA VAL A 247 -0.12 -4.66 -10.24
C VAL A 247 0.43 -6.08 -10.33
N LEU A 248 1.74 -6.27 -10.14
CA LEU A 248 2.34 -7.61 -10.11
C LEU A 248 1.78 -8.48 -8.97
N GLY A 249 1.54 -7.90 -7.80
CA GLY A 249 0.86 -8.57 -6.69
C GLY A 249 -0.55 -9.02 -7.07
N ALA A 250 -1.30 -8.20 -7.82
CA ALA A 250 -2.63 -8.56 -8.33
C ALA A 250 -2.60 -9.71 -9.36
N VAL A 251 -1.52 -9.83 -10.13
CA VAL A 251 -1.29 -11.00 -11.01
C VAL A 251 -1.02 -12.27 -10.19
N MET A 252 -0.36 -12.13 -9.04
CA MET A 252 0.19 -13.25 -8.27
C MET A 252 -0.77 -13.83 -7.22
N ASP A 253 -1.72 -13.04 -6.71
CA ASP A 253 -2.57 -13.42 -5.59
C ASP A 253 -4.07 -13.25 -5.89
N PRO A 254 -4.85 -14.34 -5.90
CA PRO A 254 -6.28 -14.30 -6.22
C PRO A 254 -7.14 -13.58 -5.16
N ARG A 255 -6.60 -13.28 -3.97
CA ARG A 255 -7.31 -12.47 -2.96
C ARG A 255 -7.35 -10.99 -3.34
N VAL A 256 -6.47 -10.55 -4.24
CA VAL A 256 -6.47 -9.17 -4.75
C VAL A 256 -7.63 -9.00 -5.72
N ARG A 257 -8.54 -8.09 -5.39
CA ARG A 257 -9.80 -7.89 -6.13
C ARG A 257 -9.86 -6.56 -6.86
N ALA A 258 -8.94 -5.63 -6.59
CA ALA A 258 -8.80 -4.37 -7.30
C ALA A 258 -7.41 -3.77 -7.08
N SER A 259 -6.88 -3.02 -8.03
CA SER A 259 -5.63 -2.27 -7.87
C SER A 259 -5.70 -0.90 -8.51
N ILE A 260 -5.34 0.14 -7.76
CA ILE A 260 -5.19 1.50 -8.29
C ILE A 260 -3.80 2.03 -7.92
N THR A 261 -3.06 2.54 -8.88
CA THR A 261 -1.64 2.89 -8.70
C THR A 261 -1.37 4.36 -8.93
N LEU A 262 -0.31 4.85 -8.29
CA LEU A 262 0.14 6.23 -8.34
C LEU A 262 1.41 6.26 -9.18
N ASP A 263 1.32 6.81 -10.37
CA ASP A 263 2.37 6.96 -11.35
C ASP A 263 3.31 5.75 -11.46
N PRO A 264 2.75 4.55 -11.77
CA PRO A 264 3.53 3.32 -11.81
C PRO A 264 4.62 3.38 -12.88
N VAL A 265 5.77 2.76 -12.57
CA VAL A 265 6.90 2.65 -13.49
C VAL A 265 7.25 1.19 -13.71
N ASP A 266 7.10 0.73 -14.95
CA ASP A 266 7.38 -0.65 -15.34
C ASP A 266 8.87 -0.91 -15.61
N SER A 267 9.68 0.15 -15.73
CA SER A 267 11.08 0.01 -16.12
C SER A 267 11.86 -0.86 -15.14
N SER A 268 12.72 -1.72 -15.67
CA SER A 268 13.62 -2.57 -14.89
C SER A 268 14.99 -2.69 -15.55
N VAL A 269 15.62 -1.53 -15.75
CA VAL A 269 16.94 -1.42 -16.38
C VAL A 269 17.96 -2.28 -15.61
N MET A 270 18.70 -3.13 -16.33
CA MET A 270 19.72 -4.03 -15.78
C MET A 270 19.20 -5.06 -14.76
N CYS A 271 17.93 -5.45 -14.85
CA CYS A 271 17.37 -6.59 -14.10
C CYS A 271 17.14 -7.81 -15.01
N ASP A 272 17.23 -9.00 -14.42
CA ASP A 272 16.80 -10.24 -15.06
C ASP A 272 15.26 -10.18 -15.31
N PRO A 273 14.77 -10.37 -16.55
CA PRO A 273 13.34 -10.34 -16.85
C PRO A 273 12.49 -11.36 -16.06
N GLN A 274 13.08 -12.45 -15.56
CA GLN A 274 12.37 -13.40 -14.68
C GLN A 274 12.14 -12.82 -13.29
N LYS A 275 13.04 -11.96 -12.82
CA LYS A 275 12.93 -11.29 -11.52
C LYS A 275 12.20 -9.97 -11.60
N CYS A 276 12.34 -9.27 -12.72
CA CYS A 276 11.68 -8.01 -13.01
C CYS A 276 10.92 -8.13 -14.33
N PRO A 277 9.76 -8.82 -14.34
CA PRO A 277 8.95 -8.90 -15.53
C PRO A 277 8.43 -7.53 -15.95
N ASP A 278 8.14 -7.38 -17.23
CA ASP A 278 7.33 -6.30 -17.78
C ASP A 278 5.86 -6.58 -17.43
N VAL A 279 5.30 -5.82 -16.49
CA VAL A 279 3.99 -6.11 -15.88
C VAL A 279 2.87 -5.56 -16.75
N SER A 280 3.10 -4.46 -17.47
CA SER A 280 2.16 -3.91 -18.44
C SER A 280 1.88 -4.91 -19.56
N MET A 281 2.87 -5.72 -19.95
CA MET A 281 2.72 -6.81 -20.93
C MET A 281 2.06 -8.08 -20.36
N MET A 282 1.81 -8.14 -19.06
CA MET A 282 1.01 -9.20 -18.42
C MET A 282 -0.50 -8.88 -18.41
N LEU A 283 -0.87 -7.64 -18.76
CA LEU A 283 -2.26 -7.21 -18.82
C LEU A 283 -2.93 -7.66 -20.13
N PRO A 284 -4.26 -7.91 -20.12
CA PRO A 284 -5.19 -7.66 -19.02
C PRO A 284 -5.19 -8.77 -17.94
N ILE A 285 -5.65 -8.40 -16.74
CA ILE A 285 -6.04 -9.32 -15.67
C ILE A 285 -7.49 -9.09 -15.26
N ASP A 286 -8.13 -10.09 -14.63
CA ASP A 286 -9.57 -10.11 -14.35
C ASP A 286 -10.01 -9.31 -13.10
N VAL A 287 -9.29 -8.24 -12.78
CA VAL A 287 -9.63 -7.32 -11.67
C VAL A 287 -9.65 -5.87 -12.16
N PRO A 288 -10.47 -4.99 -11.56
CA PRO A 288 -10.47 -3.57 -11.87
C PRO A 288 -9.09 -2.93 -11.67
N LEU A 289 -8.65 -2.14 -12.65
CA LEU A 289 -7.37 -1.44 -12.61
C LEU A 289 -7.52 0.08 -12.74
N GLY A 290 -6.89 0.82 -11.84
CA GLY A 290 -6.81 2.28 -11.86
C GLY A 290 -5.36 2.77 -11.97
N PHE A 291 -5.16 3.85 -12.71
CA PHE A 291 -3.85 4.46 -12.93
C PHE A 291 -3.97 5.98 -12.81
N VAL A 292 -3.44 6.53 -11.71
CA VAL A 292 -3.33 7.97 -11.49
C VAL A 292 -1.89 8.36 -11.76
N GLY A 293 -1.58 9.11 -12.82
CA GLY A 293 -0.19 9.38 -13.20
C GLY A 293 0.03 10.74 -13.83
N GLU A 294 1.28 10.98 -14.21
CA GLU A 294 1.72 12.23 -14.83
C GLU A 294 2.62 11.96 -16.05
N THR A 295 2.77 12.96 -16.93
CA THR A 295 3.54 12.81 -18.18
C THR A 295 4.76 13.71 -18.27
N LEU A 296 4.96 14.60 -17.30
CA LEU A 296 6.08 15.52 -17.21
C LEU A 296 7.40 14.77 -17.04
N ASP A 297 7.44 13.67 -16.29
CA ASP A 297 8.65 12.83 -16.13
C ASP A 297 8.76 11.68 -17.13
N GLY A 298 7.91 11.68 -18.17
CA GLY A 298 8.00 10.83 -19.35
C GLY A 298 9.30 11.00 -20.15
N MET A 299 9.90 12.19 -20.07
CA MET A 299 11.13 12.58 -20.75
C MET A 299 11.83 13.74 -20.03
N GLY A 300 13.12 13.95 -20.30
CA GLY A 300 13.90 15.02 -19.68
C GLY A 300 14.61 14.61 -18.39
N GLY A 301 15.06 15.59 -17.62
CA GLY A 301 15.93 15.37 -16.45
C GLY A 301 17.32 14.83 -16.80
N PHE A 302 18.05 14.36 -15.78
CA PHE A 302 19.28 13.55 -15.98
C PHE A 302 18.92 12.15 -16.53
N MET A 303 17.78 11.63 -16.06
CA MET A 303 17.11 10.42 -16.54
C MET A 303 15.61 10.56 -16.22
N PRO A 304 14.70 10.12 -17.11
CA PRO A 304 13.25 10.20 -16.85
C PRO A 304 12.87 9.36 -15.62
N CYS A 305 12.11 9.94 -14.70
CA CYS A 305 11.64 9.24 -13.50
C CYS A 305 10.52 8.24 -13.81
N ALA A 306 9.63 8.59 -14.74
CA ALA A 306 8.54 7.73 -15.21
C ALA A 306 8.53 7.69 -16.76
N PRO A 307 9.49 6.98 -17.39
CA PRO A 307 9.69 7.03 -18.84
C PRO A 307 8.40 6.74 -19.62
N ALA A 308 8.13 7.47 -20.70
CA ALA A 308 6.88 7.35 -21.46
C ALA A 308 6.62 5.95 -22.05
N ALA A 309 7.65 5.13 -22.23
CA ALA A 309 7.51 3.74 -22.66
C ALA A 309 7.01 2.80 -21.54
N ASP A 310 7.26 3.18 -20.29
CA ASP A 310 7.13 2.32 -19.11
C ASP A 310 6.16 2.91 -18.06
N ASN A 311 5.41 3.97 -18.38
CA ASN A 311 4.60 4.70 -17.41
C ASN A 311 3.13 4.22 -17.37
N PHE A 312 2.33 4.91 -16.56
CA PHE A 312 0.90 4.65 -16.35
C PHE A 312 0.06 4.56 -17.64
N GLU A 313 0.45 5.24 -18.74
CA GLU A 313 -0.25 5.15 -20.02
C GLU A 313 -0.08 3.78 -20.67
N THR A 314 1.12 3.17 -20.57
CA THR A 314 1.39 1.82 -21.08
C THR A 314 0.57 0.78 -20.33
N PHE A 315 0.51 0.88 -18.99
CA PHE A 315 -0.35 -0.01 -18.19
C PHE A 315 -1.82 0.13 -18.59
N TYR A 316 -2.34 1.36 -18.66
CA TYR A 316 -3.73 1.58 -19.04
C TYR A 316 -4.03 1.11 -20.47
N ALA A 317 -3.11 1.27 -21.41
CA ALA A 317 -3.28 0.79 -22.79
C ALA A 317 -3.55 -0.72 -22.83
N ASN A 318 -2.82 -1.49 -22.03
CA ASN A 318 -2.92 -2.95 -21.97
C ASN A 318 -4.01 -3.48 -21.01
N ALA A 319 -4.56 -2.63 -20.12
CA ALA A 319 -5.66 -2.99 -19.24
C ALA A 319 -7.01 -3.15 -19.99
N ALA A 320 -7.82 -4.12 -19.55
CA ALA A 320 -9.21 -4.33 -20.00
C ALA A 320 -10.22 -3.58 -19.10
N THR A 321 -11.50 -3.68 -19.41
CA THR A 321 -12.59 -3.15 -18.57
C THR A 321 -12.84 -4.05 -17.34
N PRO A 322 -13.16 -3.48 -16.15
CA PRO A 322 -13.20 -2.05 -15.86
C PRO A 322 -11.79 -1.50 -15.61
N SER A 323 -11.44 -0.39 -16.29
CA SER A 323 -10.21 0.34 -15.97
C SER A 323 -10.35 1.85 -16.04
N LEU A 324 -9.51 2.54 -15.27
CA LEU A 324 -9.51 3.99 -15.07
C LEU A 324 -8.11 4.55 -15.29
N LYS A 325 -8.00 5.64 -16.03
CA LYS A 325 -6.80 6.47 -16.15
C LYS A 325 -7.13 7.89 -15.73
N VAL A 326 -6.31 8.44 -14.84
CA VAL A 326 -6.37 9.84 -14.39
C VAL A 326 -5.00 10.44 -14.63
N HIS A 327 -4.92 11.39 -15.55
CA HIS A 327 -3.70 12.13 -15.81
C HIS A 327 -3.74 13.44 -15.03
N LEU A 328 -2.88 13.61 -14.02
CA LEU A 328 -2.71 14.88 -13.33
C LEU A 328 -1.85 15.83 -14.15
N LEU A 329 -2.42 16.98 -14.45
CA LEU A 329 -1.76 18.02 -15.21
C LEU A 329 -0.86 18.84 -14.27
N GLY A 330 0.41 18.99 -14.65
CA GLY A 330 1.38 19.79 -13.90
C GLY A 330 2.00 19.10 -12.68
N ALA A 331 1.55 17.89 -12.34
CA ALA A 331 2.26 17.04 -11.39
C ALA A 331 3.63 16.62 -11.93
N ASN A 332 4.51 16.21 -11.02
CA ASN A 332 5.73 15.47 -11.34
C ASN A 332 5.71 14.14 -10.59
N HIS A 333 6.61 13.24 -10.94
CA HIS A 333 6.70 11.88 -10.42
C HIS A 333 6.69 11.82 -8.89
N VAL A 334 7.39 12.74 -8.23
CA VAL A 334 7.51 12.71 -6.76
C VAL A 334 6.33 13.38 -6.04
N GLY A 335 5.43 14.04 -6.78
CA GLY A 335 4.29 14.76 -6.22
C GLY A 335 3.29 13.88 -5.46
N PHE A 336 3.36 12.56 -5.62
CA PHE A 336 2.46 11.58 -4.99
C PHE A 336 2.84 11.24 -3.54
N VAL A 337 4.03 11.62 -3.06
CA VAL A 337 4.45 11.40 -1.67
C VAL A 337 3.80 12.40 -0.69
N ASP A 338 3.81 12.10 0.60
CA ASP A 338 3.22 12.96 1.64
C ASP A 338 3.92 14.33 1.76
N ASP A 339 5.25 14.36 1.67
CA ASP A 339 6.03 15.60 1.69
C ASP A 339 7.27 15.48 0.80
N VAL A 340 7.26 16.24 -0.29
CA VAL A 340 8.37 16.28 -1.26
C VAL A 340 9.69 16.82 -0.68
N ASN A 341 9.65 17.50 0.47
CA ASN A 341 10.84 18.05 1.11
C ASN A 341 11.57 17.02 2.00
N THR A 342 10.89 15.93 2.37
CA THR A 342 11.42 14.90 3.29
C THR A 342 11.67 13.55 2.62
N CYS A 343 11.30 13.38 1.36
CA CYS A 343 11.49 12.12 0.62
C CYS A 343 12.94 11.88 0.14
N GLY A 344 13.90 12.65 0.65
CA GLY A 344 15.32 12.41 0.50
C GLY A 344 15.84 12.62 -0.93
N PHE A 345 17.02 12.06 -1.19
CA PHE A 345 17.74 12.25 -2.46
C PHE A 345 16.98 11.72 -3.68
N ALA A 346 16.12 10.72 -3.50
CA ALA A 346 15.28 10.16 -4.56
C ALA A 346 14.38 11.23 -5.22
N CYS A 347 13.98 12.26 -4.47
CA CYS A 347 13.12 13.32 -4.98
C CYS A 347 13.81 14.43 -5.76
N SER A 348 15.15 14.45 -5.77
CA SER A 348 15.94 15.52 -6.39
C SER A 348 16.18 15.34 -7.88
N PHE A 349 15.70 14.24 -8.48
CA PHE A 349 16.04 13.85 -9.86
C PHE A 349 14.95 14.10 -10.89
N CYS A 350 13.71 14.28 -10.45
CA CYS A 350 12.57 14.45 -11.33
C CYS A 350 12.44 15.90 -11.77
N ASN A 351 11.74 16.12 -12.88
CA ASN A 351 11.46 17.42 -13.42
C ASN A 351 10.66 18.27 -12.40
N PRO A 352 10.83 19.60 -12.40
CA PRO A 352 10.10 20.47 -11.49
C PRO A 352 8.61 20.48 -11.83
N ALA A 353 7.76 20.17 -10.86
CA ALA A 353 6.31 20.29 -11.00
C ALA A 353 5.86 21.75 -11.17
N SER A 354 4.74 21.95 -11.88
CA SER A 354 3.99 23.22 -11.86
C SER A 354 2.78 23.18 -10.92
N GLU A 355 2.35 21.99 -10.52
CA GLU A 355 1.32 21.76 -9.51
C GLU A 355 1.96 21.47 -8.15
N SER A 356 1.25 21.85 -7.08
CA SER A 356 1.68 21.64 -5.72
C SER A 356 1.53 20.18 -5.28
N ASN A 357 2.47 19.70 -4.47
CA ASN A 357 2.40 18.38 -3.82
C ASN A 357 1.09 18.18 -3.04
N ALA A 358 0.55 19.24 -2.41
CA ALA A 358 -0.71 19.18 -1.69
C ALA A 358 -1.91 18.83 -2.60
N VAL A 359 -2.01 19.43 -3.78
CA VAL A 359 -3.09 19.14 -4.75
C VAL A 359 -2.94 17.74 -5.32
N VAL A 360 -1.71 17.35 -5.72
CA VAL A 360 -1.43 16.00 -6.24
C VAL A 360 -1.81 14.93 -5.22
N ASN A 361 -1.38 15.09 -3.97
CA ASN A 361 -1.63 14.11 -2.93
C ASN A 361 -3.11 14.07 -2.50
N ALA A 362 -3.79 15.22 -2.40
CA ALA A 362 -5.24 15.26 -2.10
C ALA A 362 -6.07 14.51 -3.15
N LEU A 363 -5.86 14.83 -4.43
CA LEU A 363 -6.52 14.14 -5.54
C LEU A 363 -6.21 12.63 -5.51
N SER A 364 -4.93 12.28 -5.37
CA SER A 364 -4.50 10.87 -5.39
C SER A 364 -5.16 10.05 -4.28
N ARG A 365 -5.21 10.58 -3.05
CA ARG A 365 -5.93 9.95 -1.94
C ARG A 365 -7.42 9.79 -2.23
N ALA A 366 -8.06 10.82 -2.78
CA ALA A 366 -9.47 10.78 -3.11
C ALA A 366 -9.78 9.70 -4.15
N TYR A 367 -8.97 9.56 -5.20
CA TYR A 367 -9.14 8.49 -6.18
C TYR A 367 -8.88 7.11 -5.60
N VAL A 368 -7.86 6.95 -4.75
CA VAL A 368 -7.56 5.68 -4.09
C VAL A 368 -8.76 5.22 -3.23
N VAL A 369 -9.33 6.12 -2.42
CA VAL A 369 -10.54 5.82 -1.64
C VAL A 369 -11.72 5.50 -2.57
N ALA A 370 -12.06 6.40 -3.49
CA ALA A 370 -13.23 6.24 -4.35
C ALA A 370 -13.17 4.94 -5.16
N PHE A 371 -11.99 4.56 -5.64
CA PHE A 371 -11.78 3.36 -6.43
C PHE A 371 -12.02 2.11 -5.59
N PHE A 372 -11.48 2.05 -4.38
CA PHE A 372 -11.71 0.90 -3.50
C PHE A 372 -13.12 0.85 -2.95
N GLN A 373 -13.75 1.99 -2.63
CA GLN A 373 -15.17 2.03 -2.27
C GLN A 373 -16.02 1.43 -3.39
N ARG A 374 -15.72 1.80 -4.64
CA ARG A 374 -16.43 1.28 -5.80
C ARG A 374 -16.20 -0.21 -6.03
N HIS A 375 -14.97 -0.70 -5.93
CA HIS A 375 -14.57 -2.02 -6.43
C HIS A 375 -14.40 -3.11 -5.36
N LEU A 376 -14.05 -2.76 -4.12
CA LEU A 376 -13.95 -3.71 -3.01
C LEU A 376 -15.24 -3.80 -2.19
N ARG A 377 -15.98 -2.69 -2.05
CA ARG A 377 -17.27 -2.65 -1.34
C ARG A 377 -18.49 -2.66 -2.27
N GLY A 378 -18.30 -2.36 -3.56
CA GLY A 378 -19.39 -2.35 -4.54
C GLY A 378 -20.24 -1.08 -4.52
N GLU A 379 -19.76 0.00 -3.90
CA GLU A 379 -20.51 1.26 -3.75
C GLU A 379 -20.56 2.05 -5.06
N VAL A 380 -21.59 1.79 -5.86
CA VAL A 380 -21.77 2.39 -7.21
C VAL A 380 -21.81 3.92 -7.18
N ALA A 381 -22.24 4.53 -6.08
CA ALA A 381 -22.28 5.99 -5.95
C ALA A 381 -20.88 6.63 -6.08
N TYR A 382 -19.80 5.89 -5.82
CA TYR A 382 -18.44 6.40 -6.02
C TYR A 382 -18.04 6.56 -7.50
N ASP A 383 -18.83 6.04 -8.46
CA ASP A 383 -18.65 6.36 -9.88
C ASP A 383 -18.74 7.88 -10.13
N ASP A 384 -19.49 8.62 -9.31
CA ASP A 384 -19.59 10.08 -9.37
C ASP A 384 -18.26 10.79 -9.05
N TYR A 385 -17.45 10.19 -8.17
CA TYR A 385 -16.12 10.68 -7.78
C TYR A 385 -14.99 10.16 -8.69
N LEU A 386 -15.22 9.07 -9.42
CA LEU A 386 -14.23 8.50 -10.34
C LEU A 386 -14.31 9.11 -11.74
N THR A 387 -15.52 9.27 -12.28
CA THR A 387 -15.72 9.75 -13.67
C THR A 387 -16.88 10.73 -13.81
N GLY A 388 -17.82 10.72 -12.85
CA GLY A 388 -19.04 11.52 -12.88
C GLY A 388 -18.87 12.97 -12.44
N SER A 389 -19.97 13.56 -11.99
CA SER A 389 -20.12 15.01 -11.82
C SER A 389 -19.15 15.60 -10.79
N GLN A 390 -18.87 14.89 -9.69
CA GLN A 390 -17.90 15.33 -8.69
C GLN A 390 -16.48 15.34 -9.28
N ALA A 391 -16.09 14.27 -9.99
CA ALA A 391 -14.79 14.21 -10.65
C ALA A 391 -14.63 15.32 -11.71
N GLN A 392 -15.66 15.53 -12.54
CA GLN A 392 -15.65 16.55 -13.58
C GLN A 392 -15.57 17.96 -13.00
N ALA A 393 -16.35 18.26 -11.95
CA ALA A 393 -16.37 19.58 -11.34
C ALA A 393 -15.07 19.90 -10.60
N ARG A 394 -14.49 18.93 -9.88
CA ARG A 394 -13.29 19.13 -9.06
C ARG A 394 -12.02 19.18 -9.85
N TYR A 395 -11.88 18.32 -10.86
CA TYR A 395 -10.57 18.05 -11.47
C TYR A 395 -10.52 18.37 -12.97
N VAL A 396 -11.57 18.08 -13.73
CA VAL A 396 -11.53 18.29 -15.19
C VAL A 396 -11.83 19.75 -15.55
N THR A 397 -12.92 20.29 -15.02
CA THR A 397 -13.37 21.68 -15.30
C THR A 397 -12.37 22.72 -14.78
N THR A 398 -11.66 22.39 -13.70
CA THR A 398 -10.61 23.21 -13.07
C THR A 398 -9.26 23.07 -13.76
N GLY A 399 -9.11 22.14 -14.70
CA GLY A 399 -7.85 21.90 -15.43
C GLY A 399 -6.77 21.19 -14.61
N ILE A 400 -7.14 20.48 -13.54
CA ILE A 400 -6.21 19.71 -12.69
C ILE A 400 -5.92 18.33 -13.28
N ALA A 401 -6.90 17.69 -13.92
CA ALA A 401 -6.73 16.36 -14.47
C ALA A 401 -7.57 16.08 -15.72
N THR A 402 -7.17 15.08 -16.50
CA THR A 402 -8.02 14.43 -17.49
C THR A 402 -8.34 12.99 -17.08
N ILE A 403 -9.54 12.51 -17.41
CA ILE A 403 -10.04 11.21 -16.96
C ILE A 403 -10.47 10.38 -18.18
N GLU A 404 -10.06 9.11 -18.22
CA GLU A 404 -10.49 8.12 -19.21
C GLU A 404 -10.87 6.82 -18.50
N SER A 405 -11.89 6.10 -19.00
CA SER A 405 -12.28 4.79 -18.48
C SER A 405 -12.65 3.82 -19.62
N LYS A 406 -12.47 2.50 -19.37
CA LYS A 406 -12.86 1.42 -20.31
C LYS A 406 -13.90 0.50 -19.72
#